data_AF-A0A2E1I2C1-F1
#
_entry.id   AF-A0A2E1I2C1-F1
#
_cell.length_a   1.000
_cell.length_b   1.000
_cell.length_c   1.000
_cell.angle_alpha   90.00
_cell.angle_beta   90.00
_cell.angle_gamma   90.00
#
_symmetry.space_group_name_H-M   'P 1'
#
loop_
_entity.id
_entity.type
_entity.pdbx_description
1 polymer ?
#
loop_
_entity_poly.entity_id
_entity_poly.type
_entity_poly.pdbx_seq_one_letter_code
_entity_poly.pdbx_strand_id
1 'polypeptide(L)' 'ESNIGLNAISQWAFNKEPLLPQGLGTGMLYSNNIDSPYFIDNGFLKYNSDVAWNSSLFKDFIS' A
#
# COMPACT_ATOMS: atom_id res chain seq x y z
N GLU A 1 4.83 -1.81 8.23
CA GLU A 1 4.78 -3.04 7.39
C GLU A 1 5.32 -2.70 6.00
N SER A 2 5.72 -3.69 5.19
CA SER A 2 6.00 -3.43 3.76
C SER A 2 4.71 -3.02 3.03
N ASN A 3 4.83 -2.34 1.88
CA ASN A 3 3.68 -1.89 1.11
C ASN A 3 2.81 -3.06 0.62
N ILE A 4 3.41 -4.24 0.41
CA ILE A 4 2.68 -5.48 0.11
C ILE A 4 1.76 -5.88 1.29
N GLY A 5 2.28 -5.86 2.52
CA GLY A 5 1.47 -6.13 3.71
C GLY A 5 0.40 -5.07 3.95
N LEU A 6 0.74 -3.79 3.75
CA LEU A 6 -0.19 -2.69 3.85
C LEU A 6 -1.34 -2.81 2.84
N ASN A 7 -1.07 -3.22 1.61
CA ASN A 7 -2.07 -3.50 0.59
C ASN A 7 -3.09 -4.54 1.08
N ALA A 8 -2.60 -5.68 1.58
CA ALA A 8 -3.48 -6.75 2.07
C ALA A 8 -4.38 -6.30 3.23
N ILE A 9 -3.80 -5.65 4.24
CA ILE A 9 -4.55 -5.23 5.44
C ILE A 9 -5.50 -4.08 5.11
N SER A 10 -5.12 -3.13 4.25
CA SER A 10 -5.97 -2.00 3.90
C SER A 10 -7.20 -2.43 3.10
N GLN A 11 -7.06 -3.36 2.15
CA GLN A 11 -8.21 -3.92 1.43
C GLN A 11 -9.10 -4.75 2.37
N TRP A 12 -8.52 -5.54 3.26
CA TRP A 12 -9.29 -6.28 4.26
C TRP A 12 -10.08 -5.34 5.17
N ALA A 13 -9.44 -4.29 5.69
CA ALA A 13 -10.06 -3.30 6.55
C ALA A 13 -11.17 -2.54 5.81
N PHE A 14 -10.94 -2.10 4.57
CA PHE A 14 -11.93 -1.41 3.74
C PHE A 14 -13.22 -2.24 3.58
N ASN A 15 -13.10 -3.54 3.31
CA ASN A 15 -14.23 -4.46 3.18
C ASN A 15 -15.03 -4.69 4.47
N LYS A 16 -14.57 -4.17 5.62
CA LYS A 16 -15.29 -4.22 6.90
C LYS A 16 -16.07 -2.94 7.20
N GLU A 17 -16.04 -1.96 6.29
CA GLU A 17 -16.72 -0.66 6.43
C GLU A 17 -16.49 -0.03 7.81
N PRO A 18 -15.22 0.15 8.23
CA PRO A 18 -14.91 0.57 9.59
C PRO A 18 -15.39 2.00 9.83
N LEU A 19 -16.10 2.19 10.94
CA LEU A 19 -16.57 3.51 11.39
C LEU A 19 -15.46 4.33 12.07
N LEU A 20 -14.36 3.68 12.47
CA LEU A 20 -13.25 4.32 13.19
C LEU A 20 -12.04 4.53 12.27
N PRO A 21 -11.23 5.59 12.52
CA PRO A 21 -9.95 5.77 11.84
C PRO A 21 -9.04 4.54 12.03
N GLN A 22 -8.43 4.09 10.93
CA GLN A 22 -7.53 2.93 10.94
C GLN A 22 -6.08 3.40 11.01
N GLY A 23 -5.26 2.72 11.81
CA GLY A 23 -3.82 2.97 11.94
C GLY A 23 -3.00 2.48 10.74
N LEU A 24 -3.45 2.77 9.52
CA LEU A 24 -2.82 2.35 8.27
C LEU A 24 -2.02 3.50 7.65
N GLY A 25 -1.01 3.17 6.84
CA GLY A 25 -0.22 4.16 6.08
C GLY A 25 1.19 4.43 6.62
N THR A 26 1.58 3.87 7.77
CA THR A 26 2.94 3.96 8.31
C THR A 26 3.99 3.26 7.44
N GLY A 27 3.58 2.28 6.62
CA GLY A 27 4.45 1.58 5.67
C GLY A 27 5.15 2.49 4.66
N MET A 28 4.60 3.68 4.39
CA MET A 28 5.20 4.66 3.48
C MET A 28 6.34 5.48 4.10
N LEU A 29 6.65 5.30 5.39
CA LEU A 29 7.76 5.99 6.06
C LEU A 29 9.12 5.30 5.84
N TYR A 30 9.14 4.09 5.27
CA TYR A 30 10.36 3.33 5.05
C TYR A 30 10.92 3.58 3.65
N SER A 31 12.22 3.88 3.56
CA SER A 31 12.93 4.11 2.29
C SER A 31 13.27 2.82 1.51
N ASN A 32 13.11 1.66 2.14
CA ASN A 32 13.42 0.34 1.61
C ASN A 32 12.15 -0.47 1.33
N ASN A 33 11.16 0.14 0.71
CA ASN A 33 9.88 -0.49 0.39
C ASN A 33 9.69 -0.63 -1.12
N ILE A 34 8.76 -1.50 -1.53
CA ILE A 34 8.35 -1.57 -2.94
C ILE A 34 7.40 -0.40 -3.21
N ASP A 35 7.73 0.48 -4.16
CA ASP A 35 6.82 1.57 -4.52
C ASP A 35 5.48 1.00 -4.95
N SER A 36 4.42 1.55 -4.37
CA SER A 36 3.06 1.06 -4.53
C SER A 36 2.12 2.19 -4.97
N PRO A 37 0.94 1.86 -5.51
CA PRO A 37 -0.04 2.85 -5.95
C PRO A 37 -0.80 3.53 -4.80
N TYR A 38 -0.46 3.20 -3.55
CA TYR A 38 -1.06 3.82 -2.38
C TYR A 38 -0.47 5.20 -2.10
N PHE A 39 -1.33 6.12 -1.68
CA PHE A 39 -0.95 7.47 -1.26
C PHE A 39 -1.85 7.94 -0.13
N ILE A 40 -1.37 8.90 0.67
CA ILE A 40 -2.22 9.62 1.62
C ILE A 40 -2.72 10.89 0.98
N ASP A 41 -4.03 11.11 1.05
CA ASP A 41 -4.66 12.38 0.74
C ASP A 41 -5.68 12.73 1.83
N ASN A 42 -5.51 13.91 2.44
CA ASN A 42 -6.34 14.40 3.55
C ASN A 42 -6.50 13.39 4.71
N GLY A 43 -5.43 12.65 5.04
CA GLY A 43 -5.45 11.65 6.12
C GLY A 43 -6.07 10.30 5.74
N PHE A 44 -6.50 10.11 4.49
CA PHE A 44 -7.03 8.84 3.98
C PHE A 44 -5.99 8.12 3.14
N LEU A 45 -5.83 6.82 3.38
CA LEU A 45 -5.08 5.93 2.50
C LEU A 45 -5.94 5.63 1.26
N LYS A 46 -5.47 6.09 0.10
CA LYS A 46 -6.15 5.93 -1.21
C LYS A 46 -5.29 5.11 -2.15
N TYR A 47 -5.93 4.52 -3.15
CA TYR A 47 -5.27 3.72 -4.19
C TYR A 47 -5.44 4.40 -5.55
N ASN A 48 -4.34 4.63 -6.27
CA ASN A 48 -4.36 5.17 -7.62
C ASN A 48 -4.18 4.05 -8.65
N SER A 49 -5.23 3.73 -9.43
CA SER A 49 -5.15 2.69 -10.45
C SER A 49 -4.23 3.02 -11.63
N ASP A 50 -3.87 4.29 -11.82
CA ASP A 50 -3.02 4.75 -12.92
C ASP A 50 -1.53 4.59 -12.60
N VAL A 51 -1.17 4.32 -11.34
CA VAL A 51 0.20 4.08 -10.90
C VAL A 51 0.43 2.58 -10.81
N ALA A 52 1.47 2.09 -11.47
CA ALA A 52 1.85 0.67 -11.40
C ALA A 52 2.74 0.39 -10.18
N TRP A 53 2.68 -0.85 -9.68
CA TRP A 53 3.64 -1.34 -8.69
C TRP A 53 5.05 -1.43 -9.28
N ASN A 54 6.06 -1.09 -8.48
CA ASN A 54 7.45 -1.29 -8.87
C ASN A 54 7.82 -2.78 -8.78
N SER A 55 7.84 -3.46 -9.92
CA SER A 55 8.19 -4.88 -10.02
C SER A 55 9.69 -5.16 -10.15
N SER A 56 10.55 -4.14 -10.06
CA SER A 56 11.99 -4.27 -10.34
C SER A 56 12.69 -5.28 -9.45
N LEU A 57 12.25 -5.41 -8.19
CA LEU A 57 12.78 -6.40 -7.24
C LEU A 57 12.65 -7.85 -7.75
N PHE A 58 11.63 -8.14 -8.57
CA PHE A 58 11.33 -9.50 -9.01
C PHE A 58 11.83 -9.82 -10.41
N LYS A 59 12.32 -8.84 -11.17
CA LYS A 59 12.71 -9.03 -12.58
C LYS A 59 13.75 -10.15 -12.76
N ASP A 60 14.70 -10.25 -11.85
CA ASP A 60 15.78 -11.24 -11.91
C ASP A 60 15.35 -12.65 -11.50
N PHE A 61 14.15 -12.82 -10.93
CA PHE A 61 13.62 -14.10 -10.46
C PHE A 61 12.57 -14.70 -11.40
N ILE A 62 12.11 -13.92 -12.39
CA ILE A 62 11.02 -14.30 -13.32
C ILE A 62 11.53 -14.32 -14.78
N SER A 63 12.84 -14.15 -15.00
CA SER A 63 13.52 -14.36 -16.29
C SER A 63 14.06 -15.77 -16.42
#